data_AF-A0A0Q0BJC2-F1
#
_entry.id   AF-A0A0Q0BJC2-F1
#
_cell.length_a   1.000
_cell.length_b   1.000
_cell.length_c   1.000
_cell.angle_alpha   90.00
_cell.angle_beta   90.00
_cell.angle_gamma   90.00
#
_symmetry.space_group_name_H-M   'P 1'
#
loop_
_entity.id
_entity.type
_entity.pdbx_description
1 polymer ?
#
loop_
_entity_poly.entity_id
_entity_poly.type
_entity_poly.pdbx_seq_one_letter_code
_entity_poly.pdbx_strand_id
1 'polypeptide(L)'
;MFDPIRYFLQRRAADRLTKRLSTISVRTHHSAASQRGEFPFPGTQTYLVAERDNQRLGHVDYSVNALRDRMYINKVEVVHQRQGVGLGLLWHLWQIHRLPIVPLTEYELSYGFWDKARSRFGAAGAQLLDQLASLQDLNEEALRWQHLVRESEVETSIRKYWEWVASEYAAGRPAGPGIP
;
A
#
# COMPACT_ATOMS: atom_id res chain seq x y z
N MET A 1 20.11 -12.31 16.63
CA MET A 1 20.06 -12.92 17.98
C MET A 1 18.67 -12.70 18.55
N PHE A 2 18.03 -13.72 19.11
CA PHE A 2 16.70 -13.62 19.71
C PHE A 2 16.80 -12.94 21.09
N ASP A 3 15.92 -11.97 21.37
CA ASP A 3 15.79 -11.32 22.68
C ASP A 3 14.44 -11.72 23.31
N PRO A 4 14.43 -12.63 24.31
CA PRO A 4 13.23 -13.12 24.94
C PRO A 4 12.43 -12.03 25.68
N ILE A 5 13.13 -11.04 26.27
CA ILE A 5 12.49 -9.96 27.03
C ILE A 5 11.73 -9.05 26.08
N ARG A 6 12.39 -8.63 24.99
CA ARG A 6 11.77 -7.82 23.95
C ARG A 6 10.56 -8.54 23.35
N TYR A 7 10.69 -9.82 23.04
CA TYR A 7 9.59 -10.63 22.50
C TYR A 7 8.40 -10.69 23.48
N PHE A 8 8.65 -10.93 24.77
CA PHE A 8 7.62 -10.96 25.80
C PHE A 8 6.88 -9.63 25.93
N LEU A 9 7.63 -8.51 25.97
CA LEU A 9 7.05 -7.17 26.06
C LEU A 9 6.21 -6.83 24.84
N GLN A 10 6.69 -7.15 23.63
CA GLN A 10 5.94 -6.96 22.38
C GLN A 10 4.65 -7.74 22.37
N ARG A 11 4.69 -9.03 22.75
CA ARG A 11 3.49 -9.86 22.84
C ARG A 11 2.46 -9.30 23.81
N ARG A 12 2.90 -8.86 25.01
CA ARG A 12 2.02 -8.23 25.99
C ARG A 12 1.40 -6.92 25.48
N ALA A 13 2.18 -6.12 24.75
CA ALA A 13 1.68 -4.89 24.13
C ALA A 13 0.64 -5.18 23.04
N ALA A 14 0.89 -6.18 22.18
CA ALA A 14 -0.03 -6.63 21.15
C ALA A 14 -1.36 -7.15 21.73
N ASP A 15 -1.31 -7.93 22.82
CA ASP A 15 -2.50 -8.44 23.51
C ASP A 15 -3.35 -7.29 24.08
N ARG A 16 -2.70 -6.31 24.72
CA ARG A 16 -3.37 -5.11 25.25
C ARG A 16 -3.98 -4.27 24.13
N LEU A 17 -3.26 -4.10 23.03
CA LEU A 17 -3.73 -3.33 21.88
C LEU A 17 -4.95 -4.00 21.25
N THR A 18 -4.90 -5.32 21.07
CA THR A 18 -5.99 -6.14 20.54
C THR A 18 -7.22 -6.04 21.44
N LYS A 19 -7.09 -6.25 22.75
CA LYS A 19 -8.20 -6.11 23.71
C LYS A 19 -8.83 -4.72 23.73
N ARG A 20 -8.02 -3.67 23.54
CA ARG A 20 -8.53 -2.29 23.50
C ARG A 20 -9.27 -1.98 22.20
N LEU A 21 -8.88 -2.60 21.09
CA LEU A 21 -9.41 -2.34 19.75
C LEU A 21 -10.44 -3.38 19.28
N SER A 22 -10.68 -4.45 20.04
CA SER A 22 -11.59 -5.55 19.70
C SER A 22 -13.08 -5.20 19.73
N THR A 23 -13.43 -3.91 19.66
CA THR A 23 -14.81 -3.44 19.72
C THR A 23 -15.45 -3.24 18.35
N ILE A 24 -14.73 -3.58 17.27
CA ILE A 24 -15.20 -3.46 15.89
C ILE A 24 -15.18 -4.82 15.21
N SER A 25 -16.19 -5.09 14.38
CA SER A 25 -16.14 -6.16 13.38
C SER A 25 -15.61 -5.57 12.08
N VAL A 26 -14.88 -6.35 11.30
CA VAL A 26 -14.26 -5.87 10.07
C VAL A 26 -14.64 -6.80 8.93
N ARG A 27 -15.01 -6.23 7.78
CA ARG A 27 -15.40 -6.95 6.56
C ARG A 27 -14.69 -6.39 5.34
N THR A 28 -14.20 -7.29 4.49
CA THR A 28 -13.69 -6.89 3.16
C THR A 28 -14.87 -6.70 2.23
N HIS A 29 -15.02 -5.50 1.67
CA HIS A 29 -16.13 -5.19 0.77
C HIS A 29 -15.75 -5.41 -0.69
N HIS A 30 -14.51 -5.06 -1.06
CA HIS A 30 -14.02 -5.17 -2.43
C HIS A 30 -12.51 -5.39 -2.44
N SER A 31 -12.04 -6.20 -3.39
CA SER A 31 -10.62 -6.38 -3.70
C SER A 31 -10.46 -6.62 -5.20
N ALA A 32 -9.60 -5.83 -5.85
CA ALA A 32 -9.30 -5.96 -7.28
C ALA A 32 -7.80 -5.83 -7.54
N ALA A 33 -7.37 -6.30 -8.70
CA ALA A 33 -6.01 -6.04 -9.18
C ALA A 33 -5.87 -4.56 -9.57
N SER A 34 -4.72 -3.97 -9.25
CA SER A 34 -4.35 -2.63 -9.73
C SER A 34 -4.23 -2.61 -11.26
N GLN A 35 -4.58 -1.49 -11.88
CA GLN A 35 -4.39 -1.27 -13.31
C GLN A 35 -3.01 -0.69 -13.63
N ARG A 36 -2.57 -0.84 -14.89
CA ARG A 36 -1.32 -0.20 -15.35
C ARG A 36 -1.47 1.32 -15.22
N GLY A 37 -0.49 1.97 -14.59
CA GLY A 37 -0.53 3.40 -14.28
C GLY A 37 -1.04 3.71 -12.86
N GLU A 38 -1.59 2.73 -12.14
CA GLU A 38 -1.92 2.87 -10.72
C GLU A 38 -0.75 2.42 -9.83
N PHE A 39 -0.65 2.98 -8.63
CA PHE A 39 0.30 2.51 -7.62
C PHE A 39 -0.41 1.63 -6.57
N PRO A 40 0.19 0.49 -6.17
CA PRO A 40 1.30 -0.21 -6.80
C PRO A 40 0.80 -1.07 -7.97
N PHE A 41 1.44 -0.97 -9.15
CA PHE A 41 1.22 -1.91 -10.26
C PHE A 41 2.48 -2.77 -10.48
N PRO A 42 2.35 -4.11 -10.60
CA PRO A 42 1.15 -4.88 -10.31
C PRO A 42 0.93 -4.96 -8.80
N GLY A 43 -0.32 -5.10 -8.40
CA GLY A 43 -0.72 -5.18 -7.00
C GLY A 43 -2.22 -5.44 -6.86
N THR A 44 -2.70 -5.32 -5.63
CA THR A 44 -4.12 -5.38 -5.30
C THR A 44 -4.54 -4.10 -4.61
N GLN A 45 -5.75 -3.62 -4.88
CA GLN A 45 -6.42 -2.56 -4.14
C GLN A 45 -7.62 -3.15 -3.41
N THR A 46 -7.73 -2.90 -2.11
CA THR A 46 -8.74 -3.50 -1.24
C THR A 46 -9.39 -2.45 -0.34
N TYR A 47 -10.71 -2.56 -0.23
CA TYR A 47 -11.56 -1.70 0.58
C TYR A 47 -12.11 -2.50 1.77
N LEU A 48 -11.71 -2.10 2.98
CA LEU A 48 -12.04 -2.79 4.22
C LEU A 48 -12.87 -1.91 5.13
N VAL A 49 -14.01 -2.42 5.60
CA VAL A 49 -15.00 -1.66 6.38
C VAL A 49 -15.00 -2.13 7.83
N ALA A 50 -15.02 -1.17 8.76
CA ALA A 50 -15.33 -1.43 10.17
C ALA A 50 -16.84 -1.24 10.40
N GLU A 51 -17.46 -2.22 11.04
CA GLU A 51 -18.88 -2.23 11.38
C GLU A 51 -19.09 -2.59 12.86
N ARG A 52 -20.16 -2.07 13.44
CA ARG A 52 -20.71 -2.49 14.74
C ARG A 52 -22.23 -2.43 14.66
N ASP A 53 -22.92 -3.48 15.09
CA ASP A 53 -24.38 -3.55 15.08
C ASP A 53 -24.98 -3.17 13.70
N ASN A 54 -24.32 -3.65 12.63
CA ASN A 54 -24.67 -3.36 11.24
C ASN A 54 -24.57 -1.87 10.82
N GLN A 55 -23.92 -1.04 11.63
CA GLN A 55 -23.59 0.35 11.31
C GLN A 55 -22.12 0.49 10.91
N ARG A 56 -21.87 1.17 9.79
CA ARG A 56 -20.52 1.49 9.33
C ARG A 56 -19.88 2.52 10.25
N LEU A 57 -18.73 2.19 10.81
CA LEU A 57 -17.94 3.06 11.70
C LEU A 57 -16.79 3.76 10.97
N GLY A 58 -16.33 3.19 9.87
CA GLY A 58 -15.21 3.69 9.09
C GLY A 58 -14.74 2.68 8.06
N HIS A 59 -13.69 3.02 7.33
CA HIS A 59 -13.04 2.14 6.37
C HIS A 59 -11.57 2.50 6.16
N VAL A 60 -10.85 1.58 5.54
CA VAL A 60 -9.49 1.76 5.06
C VAL A 60 -9.36 1.24 3.64
N ASP A 61 -8.77 2.08 2.79
CA ASP A 61 -8.36 1.76 1.44
C ASP A 61 -6.88 1.45 1.47
N TYR A 62 -6.53 0.23 1.09
CA TYR A 62 -5.14 -0.20 1.10
C TYR A 62 -4.80 -1.04 -0.10
N SER A 63 -3.52 -1.05 -0.41
CA SER A 63 -2.97 -1.81 -1.51
C SER A 63 -1.81 -2.68 -1.05
N VAL A 64 -1.55 -3.76 -1.80
CA VAL A 64 -0.39 -4.63 -1.61
C VAL A 64 0.31 -4.76 -2.95
N ASN A 65 1.63 -4.58 -2.97
CA ASN A 65 2.42 -4.71 -4.19
C ASN A 65 2.64 -6.17 -4.59
N ALA A 66 3.18 -6.38 -5.80
CA ALA A 66 3.53 -7.69 -6.33
C ALA A 66 4.49 -8.51 -5.44
N LEU A 67 5.39 -7.84 -4.70
CA LEU A 67 6.30 -8.52 -3.77
C LEU A 67 5.61 -9.03 -2.51
N ARG A 68 4.40 -8.52 -2.21
CA ARG A 68 3.64 -8.84 -1.00
C ARG A 68 4.44 -8.64 0.28
N ASP A 69 5.22 -7.56 0.30
CA ASP A 69 6.14 -7.28 1.39
C ASP A 69 5.80 -5.99 2.14
N ARG A 70 4.93 -5.15 1.59
CA ARG A 70 4.42 -3.92 2.22
C ARG A 70 2.95 -3.69 1.86
N MET A 71 2.24 -3.07 2.80
CA MET A 71 0.88 -2.57 2.59
C MET A 71 0.90 -1.05 2.51
N TYR A 72 0.25 -0.50 1.49
CA TYR A 72 0.15 0.93 1.27
C TYR A 72 -1.23 1.41 1.66
N ILE A 73 -1.32 2.37 2.58
CA ILE A 73 -2.61 2.94 3.02
C ILE A 73 -2.90 4.16 2.16
N ASN A 74 -3.88 4.04 1.27
CA ASN A 74 -4.36 5.15 0.47
C ASN A 74 -5.22 6.09 1.32
N LYS A 75 -6.14 5.53 2.11
CA LYS A 75 -7.10 6.32 2.86
C LYS A 75 -7.58 5.62 4.12
N VAL A 76 -7.77 6.38 5.19
CA VAL A 76 -8.51 5.95 6.39
C VAL A 76 -9.57 6.99 6.68
N GLU A 77 -10.84 6.60 6.70
CA GLU A 77 -11.92 7.48 7.15
C GLU A 77 -12.74 6.82 8.24
N VAL A 78 -13.16 7.62 9.21
CA VAL A 78 -13.99 7.20 10.34
C VAL A 78 -15.18 8.14 10.47
N VAL A 79 -16.34 7.60 10.81
CA VAL A 79 -17.56 8.40 11.02
C VAL A 79 -17.41 9.27 12.26
N HIS A 80 -16.88 8.71 13.33
CA HIS A 80 -16.63 9.42 14.59
C HIS A 80 -15.15 9.38 14.96
N GLN A 81 -14.55 10.57 15.02
CA GLN A 81 -13.14 10.73 15.39
C GLN A 81 -12.89 10.35 16.85
N ARG A 82 -11.63 10.04 17.18
CA ARG A 82 -11.14 9.76 18.56
C ARG A 82 -11.76 8.55 19.29
N GLN A 83 -12.54 7.71 18.61
CA GLN A 83 -13.06 6.45 19.17
C GLN A 83 -12.15 5.24 18.94
N GLY A 84 -10.97 5.44 18.33
CA GLY A 84 -10.01 4.36 18.09
C GLY A 84 -10.30 3.48 16.87
N VAL A 85 -11.37 3.74 16.12
CA VAL A 85 -11.76 2.95 14.92
C VAL A 85 -10.64 2.88 13.89
N GLY A 86 -10.01 4.00 13.54
CA GLY A 86 -8.91 4.02 12.56
C GLY A 86 -7.71 3.20 13.02
N LEU A 87 -7.37 3.25 14.32
CA LEU A 87 -6.31 2.39 14.88
C LEU A 87 -6.73 0.91 14.86
N GLY A 88 -8.01 0.62 15.11
CA GLY A 88 -8.57 -0.72 15.02
C GLY A 88 -8.43 -1.30 13.61
N LEU A 89 -8.80 -0.53 12.59
CA LEU A 89 -8.66 -0.90 11.18
C LEU A 89 -7.20 -1.21 10.81
N LEU A 90 -6.27 -0.30 11.11
CA LEU A 90 -4.85 -0.52 10.80
C LEU A 90 -4.26 -1.70 11.59
N TRP A 91 -4.65 -1.87 12.85
CA TRP A 91 -4.19 -3.00 13.66
C TRP A 91 -4.70 -4.32 13.11
N HIS A 92 -5.98 -4.37 12.73
CA HIS A 92 -6.58 -5.55 12.11
C HIS A 92 -5.91 -5.91 10.79
N LEU A 93 -5.62 -4.90 9.94
CA LEU A 93 -4.83 -5.09 8.72
C LEU A 93 -3.48 -5.73 9.00
N TRP A 94 -2.73 -5.19 9.97
CA TRP A 94 -1.45 -5.78 10.36
C TRP A 94 -1.60 -7.20 10.90
N GLN A 95 -2.66 -7.50 11.67
CA GLN A 95 -2.89 -8.86 12.18
C GLN A 95 -3.13 -9.88 11.08
N ILE A 96 -3.84 -9.50 10.01
CA ILE A 96 -4.12 -10.36 8.85
C ILE A 96 -2.85 -10.59 8.03
N HIS A 97 -2.19 -9.51 7.62
CA HIS A 97 -1.15 -9.58 6.60
C HIS A 97 0.27 -9.71 7.17
N ARG A 98 0.49 -9.21 8.39
CA ARG A 98 1.82 -9.17 9.05
C ARG A 98 2.90 -8.44 8.25
N LEU A 99 2.48 -7.53 7.37
CA LEU A 99 3.37 -6.70 6.57
C LEU A 99 3.55 -5.31 7.20
N PRO A 100 4.71 -4.65 7.00
CA PRO A 100 4.87 -3.22 7.23
C PRO A 100 3.77 -2.40 6.57
N ILE A 101 3.31 -1.36 7.27
CA ILE A 101 2.28 -0.43 6.81
C ILE A 101 2.96 0.87 6.39
N VAL A 102 2.64 1.36 5.20
CA VAL A 102 3.19 2.57 4.60
C VAL A 102 2.03 3.49 4.21
N PRO A 103 1.85 4.64 4.85
CA PRO A 103 0.87 5.61 4.37
C PRO A 103 1.30 6.20 3.02
N LEU A 104 0.36 6.37 2.08
CA LEU A 104 0.65 7.11 0.85
C LEU A 104 0.65 8.61 1.12
N THR A 105 -0.30 9.09 1.93
CA THR A 105 -0.34 10.49 2.33
C THR A 105 -0.87 10.62 3.75
N GLU A 106 -0.18 11.41 4.55
CA GLU A 106 -0.61 11.86 5.87
C GLU A 106 -1.01 13.33 5.76
N TYR A 107 -2.32 13.60 5.86
CA TYR A 107 -2.81 14.97 5.93
C TYR A 107 -2.41 15.60 7.27
N GLU A 108 -2.13 16.90 7.30
CA GLU A 108 -1.63 17.59 8.50
C GLU A 108 -2.49 17.36 9.75
N LEU A 109 -3.81 17.39 9.59
CA LEU A 109 -4.77 17.13 10.68
C LEU A 109 -4.73 15.69 11.22
N SER A 110 -4.05 14.79 10.51
CA SER A 110 -3.91 13.37 10.84
C SER A 110 -2.55 12.99 11.42
N TYR A 111 -1.56 13.89 11.51
CA TYR A 111 -0.23 13.55 12.07
C TYR A 111 -0.30 12.97 13.47
N GLY A 112 -1.10 13.58 14.37
CA GLY A 112 -1.28 13.05 15.73
C GLY A 112 -1.96 11.66 15.78
N PHE A 113 -2.65 11.26 14.72
CA PHE A 113 -3.15 9.89 14.57
C PHE A 113 -2.02 8.92 14.16
N TRP A 114 -1.22 9.29 13.17
CA TRP A 114 -0.12 8.46 12.66
C TRP A 114 1.02 8.28 13.67
N ASP A 115 1.41 9.33 14.39
CA ASP A 115 2.41 9.23 15.47
C ASP A 115 1.97 8.26 16.57
N LYS A 116 0.69 8.34 16.93
CA LYS A 116 0.07 7.44 17.90
C LYS A 116 0.01 6.01 17.38
N ALA A 117 -0.25 5.81 16.09
CA ALA A 117 -0.22 4.51 15.45
C ALA A 117 1.20 3.93 15.49
N ARG A 118 2.21 4.66 14.98
CA ARG A 118 3.63 4.28 15.00
C ARG A 118 4.08 3.86 16.39
N SER A 119 3.84 4.69 17.41
CA SER A 119 4.23 4.41 18.79
C SER A 119 3.61 3.11 19.33
N ARG A 120 2.29 2.96 19.17
CA ARG A 120 1.56 1.80 19.72
C ARG A 120 1.88 0.51 18.97
N PHE A 121 2.08 0.59 17.67
CA PHE A 121 2.28 -0.55 16.79
C PHE A 121 3.73 -1.01 16.92
N GLY A 122 4.70 -0.09 16.96
CA GLY A 122 6.11 -0.39 17.23
C GLY A 122 6.30 -1.09 18.57
N ALA A 123 5.61 -0.63 19.62
CA ALA A 123 5.61 -1.31 20.93
C ALA A 123 5.05 -2.74 20.86
N ALA A 124 4.14 -3.01 19.92
CA ALA A 124 3.54 -4.32 19.68
C ALA A 124 4.28 -5.15 18.60
N GLY A 125 5.44 -4.68 18.12
CA GLY A 125 6.26 -5.36 17.12
C GLY A 125 5.83 -5.15 15.65
N ALA A 126 4.84 -4.30 15.41
CA ALA A 126 4.42 -3.91 14.06
C ALA A 126 5.23 -2.71 13.55
N GLN A 127 5.49 -2.67 12.24
CA GLN A 127 6.22 -1.58 11.60
C GLN A 127 5.27 -0.70 10.80
N LEU A 128 5.21 0.59 11.17
CA LEU A 128 4.64 1.65 10.35
C LEU A 128 5.81 2.51 9.85
N LEU A 129 5.97 2.60 8.54
CA LEU A 129 7.04 3.36 7.90
C LEU A 129 6.58 4.81 7.65
N ASP A 130 7.50 5.60 7.11
CA ASP A 130 7.21 6.97 6.68
C ASP A 130 6.33 6.97 5.42
N GLN A 131 5.69 8.11 5.17
CA GLN A 131 4.78 8.24 4.04
C GLN A 131 5.52 8.31 2.69
N LEU A 132 4.85 7.85 1.63
CA LEU A 132 5.29 8.02 0.23
C LEU A 132 4.46 9.10 -0.46
N ALA A 133 4.63 10.35 0.00
CA ALA A 133 3.73 11.45 -0.33
C ALA A 133 3.90 12.01 -1.75
N SER A 134 5.09 11.89 -2.33
CA SER A 134 5.37 12.45 -3.64
C SER A 134 5.32 11.41 -4.76
N LEU A 135 5.04 11.86 -5.98
CA LEU A 135 5.14 11.01 -7.17
C LEU A 135 6.54 10.41 -7.34
N GLN A 136 7.58 11.14 -6.92
CA GLN A 136 8.95 10.65 -6.92
C GLN A 136 9.12 9.45 -5.97
N ASP A 137 8.64 9.55 -4.72
CA ASP A 137 8.72 8.46 -3.74
C ASP A 137 8.00 7.20 -4.25
N LEU A 138 6.83 7.37 -4.87
CA LEU A 138 6.06 6.27 -5.46
C LEU A 138 6.82 5.61 -6.61
N ASN A 139 7.45 6.40 -7.48
CA ASN A 139 8.24 5.89 -8.60
C ASN A 139 9.47 5.14 -8.10
N GLU A 140 10.19 5.68 -7.12
CA GLU A 140 11.36 5.04 -6.52
C GLU A 140 11.00 3.72 -5.81
N GLU A 141 9.89 3.70 -5.05
CA GLU A 141 9.40 2.49 -4.42
C GLU A 141 8.98 1.43 -5.46
N ALA A 142 8.38 1.84 -6.58
CA ALA A 142 7.96 0.93 -7.65
C ALA A 142 9.13 0.24 -8.37
N LEU A 143 10.33 0.86 -8.40
CA LEU A 143 11.53 0.23 -8.97
C LEU A 143 11.85 -1.12 -8.34
N ARG A 144 11.49 -1.31 -7.06
CA ARG A 144 11.73 -2.55 -6.30
C ARG A 144 11.12 -3.78 -6.98
N TRP A 145 10.01 -3.61 -7.71
CA TRP A 145 9.31 -4.70 -8.39
C TRP A 145 9.07 -4.45 -9.87
N GLN A 146 9.70 -3.43 -10.47
CA GLN A 146 9.56 -3.13 -11.89
C GLN A 146 9.92 -4.33 -12.77
N HIS A 147 10.90 -5.13 -12.37
CA HIS A 147 11.32 -6.35 -13.07
C HIS A 147 10.22 -7.45 -13.13
N LEU A 148 9.16 -7.33 -12.34
CA LEU A 148 7.99 -8.22 -12.37
C LEU A 148 6.91 -7.73 -13.35
N VAL A 149 7.01 -6.50 -13.85
CA VAL A 149 6.07 -5.93 -14.82
C VAL A 149 6.41 -6.49 -16.20
N ARG A 150 5.49 -7.25 -16.77
CA ARG A 150 5.60 -7.67 -18.17
C ARG A 150 5.32 -6.49 -19.09
N GLU A 151 6.08 -6.40 -20.17
CA GLU A 151 5.81 -5.47 -21.27
C GLU A 151 4.43 -5.78 -21.87
N SER A 152 3.63 -4.76 -22.10
CA SER A 152 2.34 -4.89 -22.78
C SER A 152 2.54 -5.06 -24.29
N GLU A 153 1.52 -5.54 -25.00
CA GLU A 153 1.56 -5.63 -26.47
C GLU A 153 1.76 -4.26 -27.13
N VAL A 154 1.17 -3.20 -26.55
CA VAL A 154 1.34 -1.82 -27.02
C VAL A 154 2.78 -1.35 -26.84
N GLU A 155 3.35 -1.52 -25.64
CA GLU A 155 4.77 -1.20 -25.37
C GLU A 155 5.71 -2.00 -26.28
N THR A 156 5.43 -3.28 -26.47
CA THR A 156 6.18 -4.15 -27.40
C THR A 156 6.11 -3.62 -28.83
N SER A 157 4.92 -3.20 -29.28
CA SER A 157 4.71 -2.69 -30.64
C SER A 157 5.41 -1.35 -30.85
N ILE A 158 5.34 -0.45 -29.86
CA ILE A 158 6.05 0.84 -29.85
C ILE A 158 7.56 0.59 -29.93
N ARG A 159 8.10 -0.30 -29.10
CA ARG A 159 9.52 -0.61 -29.10
C ARG A 159 9.98 -1.17 -30.45
N LYS A 160 9.26 -2.16 -30.99
CA LYS A 160 9.55 -2.73 -32.32
C LYS A 160 9.50 -1.69 -33.44
N TYR A 161 8.55 -0.76 -33.38
CA TYR A 161 8.46 0.34 -34.34
C TYR A 161 9.70 1.22 -34.28
N TRP A 162 10.12 1.64 -33.09
CA TRP A 162 11.31 2.48 -32.93
C TRP A 162 12.62 1.75 -33.25
N GLU A 163 12.72 0.45 -32.94
CA GLU A 163 13.83 -0.41 -33.38
C GLU A 163 13.92 -0.45 -34.91
N TRP A 164 12.78 -0.60 -35.60
CA TRP A 164 12.72 -0.53 -37.06
C TRP A 164 13.14 0.85 -37.59
N VAL A 165 12.60 1.95 -37.04
CA VAL A 165 12.98 3.32 -37.44
C VAL A 165 14.49 3.53 -37.31
N ALA A 166 15.10 3.10 -36.20
CA ALA A 166 16.54 3.19 -36.01
C ALA A 166 17.33 2.37 -37.04
N SER A 167 16.84 1.17 -37.39
CA SER A 167 17.48 0.31 -38.41
C SER A 167 17.44 0.92 -39.82
N GLU A 168 16.34 1.60 -40.17
CA GLU A 168 16.19 2.28 -41.47
C GLU A 168 17.10 3.50 -41.57
N TYR A 169 17.17 4.31 -40.50
CA TYR A 169 18.12 5.42 -40.43
C TYR A 169 19.57 4.95 -40.56
N ALA A 170 19.93 3.84 -39.89
CA ALA A 170 21.26 3.25 -40.02
C ALA A 170 21.56 2.77 -41.46
N ALA A 171 20.53 2.40 -42.22
CA ALA A 171 20.63 2.02 -43.62
C ALA A 171 20.53 3.22 -44.59
N GLY A 172 20.45 4.45 -44.09
CA GLY A 172 20.31 5.68 -44.89
C GLY A 172 18.92 5.85 -45.55
N ARG A 173 17.91 5.12 -45.07
CA ARG A 173 16.53 5.19 -45.57
C ARG A 173 15.66 6.06 -44.67
N PRO A 174 14.68 6.80 -45.22
CA PRO A 174 13.75 7.58 -44.42
C PRO A 174 12.80 6.64 -43.66
N ALA A 175 12.66 6.82 -42.34
CA ALA A 175 11.66 6.14 -41.53
C ALA A 175 11.19 6.99 -40.34
N GLY A 176 9.94 6.79 -39.92
CA GLY A 176 9.35 7.51 -38.79
C GLY A 176 7.93 7.99 -39.05
N PRO A 177 7.35 8.76 -38.12
CA PRO A 177 5.97 9.22 -38.24
C PRO A 177 5.78 10.08 -39.49
N GLY A 178 4.80 9.72 -40.33
CA GLY A 178 4.48 10.49 -41.55
C GLY A 178 5.33 10.16 -42.78
N ILE A 179 6.20 9.14 -42.72
CA ILE A 179 6.85 8.57 -43.89
C ILE A 179 6.00 7.34 -44.33
N PRO A 180 5.46 7.34 -45.55
CA PRO A 180 4.55 6.30 -46.04
C PRO A 180 5.23 4.93 -46.22
#